data_AF-A0A9E5Q182-F1
#
_entry.id   AF-A0A9E5Q182-F1
#
_cell.length_a   1.000
_cell.length_b   1.000
_cell.length_c   1.000
_cell.angle_alpha   90.00
_cell.angle_beta   90.00
_cell.angle_gamma   90.00
#
_symmetry.space_group_name_H-M   'P 1'
#
loop_
_entity.id
_entity.type
_entity.pdbx_description
1 polymer ?
#
loop_
_entity_poly.entity_id
_entity_poly.type
_entity_poly.pdbx_seq_one_letter_code
_entity_poly.pdbx_strand_id
1 'polypeptide(L)'
;PANGEGGERRQYPIFVSRYIVKWTREGFASALVHEIVHGVQHEEGRLRRWSRRDLECEASLHQERALQAFGVDKRSEQSVVHRRVLQLRACVPFIHWMETNAPDEMALWGTLNPDVPRLLAIFDAYAGAR
;
A
#
# COMPACT_ATOMS: atom_id res chain seq x y z
N PRO A 1 18.42 -31.71 -24.86
CA PRO A 1 19.39 -30.59 -24.74
C PRO A 1 18.65 -29.23 -24.78
N ALA A 2 18.65 -28.55 -23.62
CA ALA A 2 18.26 -27.17 -23.27
C ALA A 2 17.19 -26.42 -24.08
N ASN A 3 16.04 -26.18 -23.42
CA ASN A 3 15.01 -25.19 -23.75
C ASN A 3 15.51 -23.79 -23.33
N GLY A 4 15.55 -22.84 -24.26
CA GLY A 4 16.01 -21.47 -23.99
C GLY A 4 14.90 -20.59 -23.39
N GLU A 5 15.11 -20.20 -22.14
CA GLU A 5 14.34 -19.19 -21.40
C GLU A 5 14.46 -17.81 -22.08
N GLY A 6 13.34 -17.27 -22.53
CA GLY A 6 13.25 -15.94 -23.14
C GLY A 6 11.93 -15.27 -22.78
N GLY A 7 11.55 -15.30 -21.50
CA GLY A 7 10.45 -14.49 -21.02
C GLY A 7 10.84 -13.02 -21.09
N GLU A 8 10.17 -12.25 -21.94
CA GLU A 8 10.35 -10.80 -22.06
C GLU A 8 10.29 -10.18 -20.65
N ARG A 9 11.39 -9.53 -20.22
CA ARG A 9 11.48 -8.97 -18.88
C ARG A 9 10.43 -7.86 -18.75
N ARG A 10 9.36 -8.13 -18.00
CA ARG A 10 8.28 -7.16 -17.81
C ARG A 10 8.86 -5.91 -17.14
N GLN A 11 8.66 -4.76 -17.78
CA GLN A 11 9.12 -3.48 -17.27
C GLN A 11 7.94 -2.81 -16.55
N TYR A 12 8.17 -2.40 -15.29
CA TYR A 12 7.22 -1.63 -14.51
C TYR A 12 7.72 -0.21 -14.35
N PRO A 13 7.28 0.72 -15.19
CA PRO A 13 7.65 2.12 -15.02
C PRO A 13 7.05 2.63 -13.71
N ILE A 14 7.92 3.17 -12.86
CA ILE A 14 7.54 3.85 -11.62
C ILE A 14 7.38 5.34 -11.93
N PHE A 15 6.20 5.89 -11.65
CA PHE A 15 5.91 7.31 -11.87
C PHE A 15 5.84 8.03 -10.53
N VAL A 16 6.83 8.87 -10.25
CA VAL A 16 6.85 9.68 -9.04
C VAL A 16 6.47 11.12 -9.36
N SER A 17 5.43 11.64 -8.70
CA SER A 17 5.00 13.03 -8.91
C SER A 17 6.03 14.03 -8.38
N ARG A 18 6.06 15.24 -8.95
CA ARG A 18 6.90 16.36 -8.49
C ARG A 18 6.73 16.72 -7.01
N TYR A 19 5.60 16.34 -6.41
CA TYR A 19 5.32 16.61 -5.00
C TYR A 19 6.10 15.67 -4.10
N ILE A 20 6.23 14.40 -4.50
CA ILE A 20 6.96 13.37 -3.76
C ILE A 20 8.47 13.58 -3.88
N VAL A 21 8.96 14.10 -5.02
CA VAL A 21 10.39 14.41 -5.22
C VAL A 21 10.92 15.45 -4.21
N LYS A 22 10.04 16.24 -3.60
CA LYS A 22 10.40 17.24 -2.58
C LYS A 22 10.43 16.70 -1.16
N TRP A 23 10.02 15.45 -0.95
CA TRP A 23 10.00 14.85 0.38
C TRP A 23 11.41 14.58 0.90
N THR A 24 11.52 14.28 2.19
CA THR A 24 12.77 13.79 2.76
C THR A 24 13.20 12.50 2.08
N ARG A 25 14.47 12.11 2.23
CA ARG A 25 14.99 10.85 1.68
C ARG A 25 14.13 9.66 2.13
N GLU A 26 13.78 9.62 3.40
CA GLU A 26 12.95 8.57 4.01
C GLU A 26 11.52 8.60 3.45
N GLY A 27 10.96 9.79 3.24
CA GLY A 27 9.66 9.93 2.59
C GLY A 27 9.64 9.47 1.15
N PHE A 28 10.61 9.91 0.35
CA PHE A 28 10.76 9.47 -1.02
C PHE A 28 10.94 7.94 -1.10
N ALA A 29 11.79 7.36 -0.23
CA ALA A 29 11.96 5.91 -0.14
C ALA A 29 10.64 5.19 0.21
N SER A 30 9.83 5.74 1.12
CA SER A 30 8.51 5.16 1.43
C SER A 30 7.54 5.20 0.24
N ALA A 31 7.58 6.26 -0.56
CA ALA A 31 6.77 6.37 -1.77
C ALA A 31 7.25 5.41 -2.87
N LEU A 32 8.56 5.14 -2.98
CA LEU A 32 9.05 4.09 -3.86
C LEU A 32 8.54 2.70 -3.46
N VAL A 33 8.40 2.42 -2.16
CA VAL A 33 7.80 1.14 -1.70
C VAL A 33 6.36 1.00 -2.22
N HIS A 34 5.57 2.08 -2.21
CA HIS A 34 4.22 2.09 -2.80
C HIS A 34 4.23 1.64 -4.27
N GLU A 35 5.08 2.26 -5.07
CA GLU A 35 5.14 2.00 -6.52
C GLU A 35 5.70 0.61 -6.84
N ILE A 36 6.65 0.12 -6.02
CA ILE A 36 7.16 -1.25 -6.13
C ILE A 36 6.05 -2.27 -5.87
N VAL A 37 5.17 -2.01 -4.89
CA VAL A 37 4.02 -2.89 -4.61
C VAL A 37 3.08 -2.95 -5.81
N HIS A 38 2.84 -1.85 -6.52
CA HIS A 38 2.11 -1.89 -7.80
C HIS A 38 2.77 -2.80 -8.84
N GLY A 39 4.10 -2.80 -8.93
CA GLY A 39 4.84 -3.74 -9.78
C GLY A 39 4.62 -5.20 -9.38
N VAL A 40 4.68 -5.51 -8.08
CA VAL A 40 4.41 -6.86 -7.55
C VAL A 40 2.96 -7.30 -7.85
N GLN A 41 2.00 -6.42 -7.62
CA GLN A 41 0.58 -6.67 -7.92
C GLN A 41 0.36 -6.95 -9.42
N HIS A 42 1.12 -6.31 -10.30
CA HIS A 42 1.08 -6.60 -11.73
C HIS A 42 1.63 -8.00 -12.01
N GLU A 43 2.80 -8.34 -11.48
CA GLU A 43 3.39 -9.67 -11.70
C GLU A 43 2.46 -10.80 -11.25
N GLU A 44 1.76 -10.61 -10.14
CA GLU A 44 0.81 -11.57 -9.57
C GLU A 44 -0.58 -11.53 -10.23
N GLY A 45 -0.73 -10.75 -11.30
CA GLY A 45 -1.97 -10.65 -12.07
C GLY A 45 -3.14 -10.04 -11.30
N ARG A 46 -2.87 -9.28 -10.23
CA ARG A 46 -3.91 -8.64 -9.41
C ARG A 46 -4.57 -7.46 -10.13
N LEU A 47 -3.89 -6.81 -11.06
CA LEU A 47 -4.45 -5.70 -11.86
C LEU A 47 -5.73 -6.07 -12.63
N ARG A 48 -5.94 -7.35 -12.94
CA ARG A 48 -7.13 -7.84 -13.65
C ARG A 48 -8.28 -8.24 -12.72
N ARG A 49 -7.98 -8.42 -11.43
CA ARG A 49 -8.89 -9.03 -10.44
C ARG A 49 -9.35 -8.04 -9.39
N TRP A 50 -8.47 -7.13 -9.00
CA TRP A 50 -8.72 -6.19 -7.92
C TRP A 50 -9.16 -4.85 -8.45
N SER A 51 -10.00 -4.15 -7.68
CA SER A 51 -10.34 -2.78 -8.03
C SER A 51 -9.11 -1.88 -7.87
N ARG A 52 -9.10 -0.74 -8.57
CA ARG A 52 -8.05 0.26 -8.37
C ARG A 52 -7.89 0.67 -6.90
N ARG A 53 -8.99 0.77 -6.14
CA ARG A 53 -8.93 1.15 -4.73
C ARG A 53 -8.25 0.08 -3.88
N ASP A 54 -8.45 -1.20 -4.19
CA ASP A 54 -7.81 -2.30 -3.45
C ASP A 54 -6.31 -2.31 -3.70
N LEU A 55 -5.89 -2.14 -4.97
CA LEU A 55 -4.49 -2.03 -5.35
C LEU A 55 -3.79 -0.88 -4.61
N GLU A 56 -4.42 0.30 -4.61
CA GLU A 56 -3.90 1.51 -3.95
C GLU A 56 -3.93 1.37 -2.43
N CYS A 57 -4.90 0.66 -1.85
CA CYS A 57 -4.98 0.44 -0.42
C CYS A 57 -3.83 -0.44 0.07
N GLU A 58 -3.58 -1.58 -0.58
CA GLU A 58 -2.45 -2.45 -0.23
C GLU A 58 -1.12 -1.69 -0.37
N ALA A 59 -0.90 -1.01 -1.50
CA ALA A 59 0.30 -0.21 -1.72
C ALA A 59 0.47 0.90 -0.65
N SER A 60 -0.64 1.54 -0.25
CA SER A 60 -0.64 2.53 0.81
C SER A 60 -0.33 1.94 2.19
N LEU A 61 -0.82 0.75 2.51
CA LEU A 61 -0.47 0.05 3.76
C LEU A 61 1.04 -0.25 3.79
N HIS A 62 1.60 -0.76 2.70
CA HIS A 62 3.06 -0.97 2.62
C HIS A 62 3.88 0.33 2.73
N GLN A 63 3.39 1.43 2.16
CA GLN A 63 4.00 2.74 2.36
C GLN A 63 3.93 3.20 3.83
N GLU A 64 2.80 3.01 4.51
CA GLU A 64 2.63 3.32 5.94
C GLU A 64 3.64 2.52 6.78
N ARG A 65 3.83 1.23 6.47
CA ARG A 65 4.86 0.39 7.09
C ARG A 65 6.27 0.95 6.85
N ALA A 66 6.57 1.38 5.63
CA ALA A 66 7.87 1.95 5.29
C ALA A 66 8.12 3.28 6.02
N LEU A 67 7.11 4.16 6.11
CA LEU A 67 7.17 5.39 6.89
C LEU A 67 7.52 5.12 8.36
N GLN A 68 6.88 4.11 8.96
CA GLN A 68 7.18 3.69 10.34
C GLN A 68 8.61 3.15 10.47
N ALA A 69 9.01 2.25 9.56
CA ALA A 69 10.34 1.62 9.57
C ALA A 69 11.48 2.63 9.39
N PHE A 70 11.27 3.68 8.58
CA PHE A 70 12.25 4.74 8.36
C PHE A 70 12.21 5.84 9.44
N GLY A 71 11.37 5.71 10.47
CA GLY A 71 11.29 6.66 11.57
C GLY A 71 10.79 8.05 11.14
N VAL A 72 9.96 8.13 10.09
CA VAL A 72 9.38 9.40 9.66
C VAL A 72 8.41 9.90 10.72
N ASP A 73 8.57 11.17 11.12
CA ASP A 73 7.62 11.85 12.01
C ASP A 73 6.20 11.80 11.45
N LYS A 74 5.25 11.26 12.23
CA LYS A 74 3.83 11.16 11.88
C LYS A 74 3.13 12.51 11.82
N ARG A 75 3.76 13.57 12.36
CA ARG A 75 3.28 14.96 12.28
C ARG A 75 3.84 15.72 11.08
N SER A 76 4.81 15.16 10.36
CA SER A 76 5.30 15.77 9.14
C SER A 76 4.20 15.89 8.08
N GLU A 77 4.30 16.89 7.21
CA GLU A 77 3.33 17.11 6.12
C GLU A 77 3.12 15.83 5.30
N GLN A 78 4.19 15.08 4.99
CA GLN A 78 4.09 13.87 4.19
C GLN A 78 3.25 12.78 4.88
N SER A 79 3.44 12.58 6.19
CA SER A 79 2.71 11.57 6.95
C SER A 79 1.24 11.95 7.07
N VAL A 80 0.94 13.23 7.27
CA VAL A 80 -0.42 13.75 7.34
C VAL A 80 -1.13 13.60 5.99
N VAL A 81 -0.46 13.97 4.89
CA VAL A 81 -1.00 13.82 3.53
C VAL A 81 -1.23 12.34 3.20
N HIS A 82 -0.26 11.49 3.48
CA HIS A 82 -0.38 10.05 3.26
C HIS A 82 -1.55 9.46 4.06
N ARG A 83 -1.66 9.79 5.35
CA ARG A 83 -2.75 9.32 6.22
C ARG A 83 -4.11 9.74 5.69
N ARG A 84 -4.24 10.97 5.18
CA ARG A 84 -5.47 11.47 4.56
C ARG A 84 -5.85 10.69 3.30
N VAL A 85 -4.87 10.38 2.43
CA VAL A 85 -5.11 9.56 1.23
C VAL A 85 -5.57 8.16 1.61
N LEU A 86 -4.86 7.54 2.56
CA LEU A 86 -5.13 6.20 3.07
C LEU A 86 -6.55 6.11 3.66
N GLN A 87 -6.97 7.07 4.48
CA GLN A 87 -8.31 7.10 5.10
C GLN A 87 -9.44 7.48 4.14
N LEU A 88 -9.25 8.50 3.30
CA LEU A 88 -10.37 9.13 2.57
C LEU A 88 -10.49 8.69 1.12
N ARG A 89 -9.51 7.95 0.59
CA ARG A 89 -9.48 7.56 -0.83
C ARG A 89 -9.14 6.11 -1.05
N ALA A 90 -7.93 5.69 -0.65
CA ALA A 90 -7.41 4.38 -1.03
C ALA A 90 -8.17 3.26 -0.31
N CYS A 91 -8.27 3.31 1.02
CA CYS A 91 -8.78 2.19 1.81
C CYS A 91 -10.24 2.30 2.23
N VAL A 92 -11.04 3.24 1.68
CA VAL A 92 -12.45 3.40 2.08
C VAL A 92 -13.25 2.08 2.03
N PRO A 93 -13.17 1.27 0.94
CA PRO A 93 -13.91 0.01 0.88
C PRO A 93 -13.42 -1.04 1.89
N PHE A 94 -12.12 -1.05 2.18
CA PHE A 94 -11.50 -1.95 3.15
C PHE A 94 -11.93 -1.59 4.58
N ILE A 95 -11.88 -0.31 4.94
CA ILE A 95 -12.31 0.19 6.26
C ILE A 95 -13.78 -0.18 6.50
N HIS A 96 -14.65 0.06 5.53
CA HIS A 96 -16.07 -0.28 5.65
C HIS A 96 -16.30 -1.80 5.82
N TRP A 97 -15.50 -2.61 5.13
CA TRP A 97 -15.54 -4.05 5.32
C TRP A 97 -15.06 -4.44 6.73
N MET A 98 -14.00 -3.82 7.26
CA MET A 98 -13.51 -4.09 8.62
C MET A 98 -14.57 -3.73 9.67
N GLU A 99 -15.28 -2.61 9.51
CA GLU A 99 -16.37 -2.21 10.43
C GLU A 99 -17.43 -3.31 10.57
N THR A 100 -17.67 -4.08 9.50
CA THR A 100 -18.69 -5.13 9.47
C THR A 100 -18.12 -6.50 9.86
N ASN A 101 -16.91 -6.83 9.41
CA ASN A 101 -16.37 -8.21 9.45
C ASN A 101 -15.26 -8.40 10.48
N ALA A 102 -14.63 -7.31 10.94
CA ALA A 102 -13.56 -7.31 11.93
C ALA A 102 -13.68 -6.11 12.90
N PRO A 103 -14.85 -5.92 13.54
CA PRO A 103 -15.10 -4.73 14.37
C PRO A 103 -14.12 -4.61 15.54
N ASP A 104 -13.71 -5.74 16.13
CA ASP A 104 -12.74 -5.77 17.24
C ASP A 104 -11.32 -5.30 16.81
N GLU A 105 -11.02 -5.38 15.51
CA GLU A 105 -9.73 -4.98 14.94
C GLU A 105 -9.71 -3.51 14.50
N MET A 106 -10.84 -2.79 14.60
CA MET A 106 -10.92 -1.38 14.20
C MET A 106 -10.00 -0.47 15.04
N ALA A 107 -9.65 -0.89 16.25
CA ALA A 107 -8.67 -0.19 17.09
C ALA A 107 -7.29 -0.11 16.43
N LEU A 108 -6.90 -1.11 15.64
CA LEU A 108 -5.65 -1.09 14.87
C LEU A 108 -5.65 0.08 13.91
N TRP A 109 -6.76 0.30 13.20
CA TRP A 109 -6.87 1.38 12.23
C TRP A 109 -6.79 2.75 12.89
N GLY A 110 -7.39 2.93 14.08
CA GLY A 110 -7.48 4.20 14.80
C GLY A 110 -6.17 4.69 15.44
N THR A 111 -5.12 3.86 15.46
CA THR A 111 -3.87 4.16 16.16
C THR A 111 -2.88 4.95 15.29
N LEU A 112 -2.02 5.78 15.92
CA LEU A 112 -1.05 6.64 15.21
C LEU A 112 0.00 5.85 14.42
N ASN A 113 0.49 4.76 15.01
CA ASN A 113 1.36 3.77 14.37
C ASN A 113 0.61 2.44 14.38
N PRO A 114 -0.27 2.19 13.40
CA PRO A 114 -1.00 0.94 13.34
C PRO A 114 -0.03 -0.24 13.17
N ASP A 115 -0.40 -1.41 13.69
CA ASP A 115 0.24 -2.68 13.35
C ASP A 115 -0.09 -3.02 11.88
N VAL A 116 0.76 -2.54 10.98
CA VAL A 116 0.54 -2.72 9.54
C VAL A 116 0.62 -4.19 9.13
N PRO A 117 1.56 -5.03 9.61
CA PRO A 117 1.52 -6.46 9.35
C PRO A 117 0.17 -7.11 9.67
N ARG A 118 -0.44 -6.75 10.82
CA ARG A 118 -1.78 -7.25 11.16
C ARG A 118 -2.85 -6.70 10.22
N LEU A 119 -2.81 -5.41 9.86
CA LEU A 119 -3.74 -4.82 8.89
C LEU A 119 -3.64 -5.47 7.50
N LEU A 120 -2.43 -5.82 7.03
CA LEU A 120 -2.23 -6.52 5.76
C LEU A 120 -2.84 -7.93 5.80
N ALA A 121 -2.69 -8.66 6.90
CA ALA A 121 -3.33 -9.97 7.06
C ALA A 121 -4.87 -9.87 7.02
N ILE A 122 -5.44 -8.81 7.60
CA ILE A 122 -6.89 -8.54 7.52
C ILE A 122 -7.29 -8.12 6.10
N PHE A 123 -6.42 -7.36 5.42
CA PHE A 123 -6.61 -6.98 4.01
C PHE A 123 -6.62 -8.20 3.09
N ASP A 124 -5.78 -9.21 3.33
CA ASP A 124 -5.81 -10.45 2.55
C ASP A 124 -7.15 -11.18 2.68
N ALA A 125 -7.73 -11.22 3.89
CA ALA A 125 -9.06 -11.78 4.11
C ALA A 125 -10.16 -10.97 3.38
N TYR A 126 -10.05 -9.64 3.42
CA TYR A 126 -10.91 -8.73 2.65
C TYR A 126 -10.84 -8.98 1.15
N ALA A 127 -9.62 -9.09 0.60
CA ALA A 127 -9.38 -9.27 -0.83
C ALA A 127 -9.83 -10.66 -1.31
N GLY A 128 -9.70 -11.70 -0.48
CA GLY A 128 -10.16 -13.06 -0.77
C GLY A 128 -11.68 -13.24 -0.71
N ALA A 129 -12.40 -12.33 -0.05
CA ALA A 129 -13.86 -12.36 0.03
C ALA A 129 -14.57 -11.75 -1.20
N ARG A 130 -13.83 -11.31 -2.23
CA ARG A 130 -14.34 -10.63 -3.42
C ARG A 130 -14.19 -11.45 -4.69
#